data_AF-A0A2A2JX32-F1
#
_entry.id   AF-A0A2A2JX32-F1
#
_cell.length_a   1.000
_cell.length_b   1.000
_cell.length_c   1.000
_cell.angle_alpha   90.00
_cell.angle_beta   90.00
_cell.angle_gamma   90.00
#
_symmetry.space_group_name_H-M   'P 1'
#
loop_
_entity.id
_entity.type
_entity.pdbx_description
1 polymer ?
#
loop_
_entity_poly.entity_id
_entity_poly.type
_entity_poly.pdbx_seq_one_letter_code
_entity_poly.pdbx_strand_id
1 'polypeptide(L)'
;MSLLGVHLIHNAHHAYVAAIPSHPVAEKMRLSETRLALVLRRIYDDRMQSAEIADGEAFVSLEELERAYKEWLKRELPERGELRELAQAMKRYGLVRVSEADDGQPYKIVIRPGIVDVLSEGALHQLAAHAPMKDEEAGDGLA
;
A
#
# COMPACT_ATOMS: atom_id res chain seq x y z
N MET A 1 6.17 3.97 27.44
CA MET A 1 7.31 4.79 26.96
C MET A 1 8.31 3.83 26.36
N SER A 2 8.48 3.81 25.03
CA SER A 2 9.38 2.83 24.39
C SER A 2 10.83 3.33 24.46
N LEU A 3 11.73 2.46 24.92
CA LEU A 3 13.14 2.79 25.15
C LEU A 3 13.93 2.99 23.85
N LEU A 4 13.38 2.52 22.73
CA LEU A 4 14.03 2.47 21.41
C LEU A 4 13.47 3.49 20.40
N GLY A 5 12.52 4.34 20.81
CA GLY A 5 11.84 5.25 19.87
C GLY A 5 11.05 4.49 18.79
N VAL A 6 10.52 3.32 19.13
CA VAL A 6 9.73 2.44 18.27
C VAL A 6 8.49 1.97 19.04
N HIS A 7 7.33 2.02 18.42
CA HIS A 7 6.08 1.44 18.93
C HIS A 7 5.93 0.02 18.41
N LEU A 8 5.73 -0.95 19.31
CA LEU A 8 5.47 -2.33 18.94
C LEU A 8 3.96 -2.59 18.94
N ILE A 9 3.46 -3.16 17.86
CA ILE A 9 2.09 -3.63 17.72
C ILE A 9 2.14 -5.15 17.67
N HIS A 10 1.35 -5.82 18.51
CA HIS A 10 1.15 -7.26 18.46
C HIS A 10 -0.31 -7.53 18.09
N ASN A 11 -0.53 -8.11 16.92
CA ASN A 11 -1.85 -8.54 16.47
C ASN A 11 -1.92 -10.06 16.53
N ALA A 12 -2.49 -10.57 17.63
CA ALA A 12 -2.65 -12.01 17.85
C ALA A 12 -3.69 -12.64 16.90
N HIS A 13 -4.71 -11.87 16.48
CA HIS A 13 -5.77 -12.35 15.60
C HIS A 13 -5.22 -12.71 14.20
N HIS A 14 -4.29 -11.90 13.70
CA HIS A 14 -3.65 -12.09 12.40
C HIS A 14 -2.20 -12.57 12.48
N ALA A 15 -1.77 -13.02 13.67
CA ALA A 15 -0.45 -13.59 13.94
C ALA A 15 0.74 -12.77 13.41
N TYR A 16 0.77 -11.45 13.65
CA TYR A 16 1.92 -10.61 13.30
C TYR A 16 2.32 -9.62 14.40
N VAL A 17 3.57 -9.17 14.30
CA VAL A 17 4.13 -8.08 15.10
C VAL A 17 4.68 -7.02 14.15
N ALA A 18 4.40 -5.76 14.42
CA ALA A 18 4.93 -4.62 13.67
C ALA A 18 5.70 -3.68 14.60
N ALA A 19 6.77 -3.10 14.08
CA ALA A 19 7.61 -2.12 14.76
C ALA A 19 7.53 -0.80 13.99
N ILE A 20 6.87 0.20 14.58
CA ILE A 20 6.63 1.51 13.96
C ILE A 20 7.57 2.54 14.61
N PRO A 21 8.52 3.15 13.87
CA PRO A 21 9.38 4.19 14.42
C PRO A 21 8.57 5.39 14.92
N SER A 22 8.84 5.84 16.14
CA SER A 22 8.30 7.08 16.72
C SER A 22 8.97 8.34 16.12
N HIS A 23 10.16 8.18 15.55
CA HIS A 23 10.95 9.23 14.92
C HIS A 23 11.42 8.77 13.53
N PRO A 24 11.68 9.69 12.59
CA PRO A 24 12.15 9.36 11.25
C PRO A 24 13.62 8.88 11.29
N VAL A 25 13.84 7.64 11.74
CA VAL A 25 15.15 6.98 11.77
C VAL A 25 15.26 5.91 10.67
N ALA A 26 14.14 5.55 10.04
CA ALA A 26 14.09 4.60 8.94
C ALA A 26 14.30 5.27 7.57
N GLU A 27 14.88 4.52 6.63
CA GLU A 27 14.90 4.91 5.22
C GLU A 27 13.48 5.15 4.73
N LYS A 28 13.23 6.33 4.14
CA LYS A 28 11.89 6.69 3.67
C LYS A 28 11.52 5.83 2.46
N MET A 29 10.27 5.35 2.42
CA MET A 29 9.73 4.73 1.21
C MET A 29 9.86 5.68 0.01
N ARG A 30 10.31 5.14 -1.12
CA ARG A 30 10.36 5.89 -2.38
C ARG A 30 8.94 6.23 -2.84
N LEU A 31 8.78 7.28 -3.63
CA LEU A 31 7.45 7.69 -4.10
C LEU A 31 6.70 6.57 -4.87
N SER A 32 7.40 5.78 -5.67
CA SER A 32 6.84 4.62 -6.38
C SER A 32 6.38 3.52 -5.41
N GLU A 33 7.14 3.27 -4.34
CA GLU A 33 6.79 2.32 -3.28
C GLU A 33 5.56 2.80 -2.51
N THR A 34 5.52 4.07 -2.13
CA THR A 34 4.35 4.67 -1.44
C THR A 34 3.10 4.61 -2.30
N ARG A 35 3.21 4.89 -3.61
CA ARG A 35 2.07 4.76 -4.55
C ARG A 35 1.52 3.34 -4.59
N LEU A 36 2.39 2.34 -4.75
CA LEU A 36 1.96 0.95 -4.74
C LEU A 36 1.31 0.59 -3.40
N ALA A 37 1.92 0.98 -2.29
CA ALA A 37 1.40 0.70 -0.95
C ALA A 37 0.00 1.32 -0.73
N LEU A 38 -0.24 2.54 -1.20
CA LEU A 38 -1.55 3.20 -1.10
C LEU A 38 -2.62 2.51 -1.97
N VAL A 39 -2.27 2.05 -3.17
CA VAL A 39 -3.20 1.27 -4.01
C VAL A 39 -3.53 -0.06 -3.33
N LEU A 40 -2.53 -0.78 -2.83
CA LEU A 40 -2.76 -2.04 -2.10
C LEU A 40 -3.58 -1.82 -0.82
N ARG A 41 -3.36 -0.71 -0.10
CA ARG A 41 -4.11 -0.36 1.10
C ARG A 41 -5.60 -0.20 0.79
N ARG A 42 -5.93 0.52 -0.26
CA ARG A 42 -7.32 0.71 -0.68
C ARG A 42 -7.96 -0.59 -1.15
N ILE A 43 -7.27 -1.40 -1.95
CA ILE A 43 -7.77 -2.73 -2.36
C ILE A 43 -8.07 -3.61 -1.14
N TYR A 44 -7.18 -3.58 -0.13
CA TYR A 44 -7.39 -4.33 1.10
C TYR A 44 -8.64 -3.86 1.86
N ASP A 45 -8.83 -2.54 1.99
CA ASP A 45 -10.01 -1.98 2.66
C ASP A 45 -11.30 -2.33 1.91
N ASP A 46 -11.30 -2.23 0.58
CA ASP A 46 -12.44 -2.62 -0.26
C ASP A 46 -12.81 -4.11 -0.08
N ARG A 47 -11.80 -4.99 -0.04
CA ARG A 47 -11.99 -6.44 0.15
C ARG A 47 -12.40 -6.80 1.57
N MET A 48 -11.90 -6.07 2.57
CA MET A 48 -12.36 -6.19 3.95
C MET A 48 -13.85 -5.81 4.04
N GLN A 49 -14.27 -4.75 3.35
CA GLN A 49 -15.65 -4.29 3.33
C GLN A 49 -16.60 -5.26 2.59
N SER A 50 -16.12 -5.90 1.52
CA SER A 50 -16.90 -6.91 0.78
C SER A 50 -16.82 -8.33 1.35
N ALA A 51 -16.07 -8.55 2.43
CA ALA A 51 -15.75 -9.86 3.00
C ALA A 51 -15.07 -10.84 2.02
N GLU A 52 -14.31 -10.30 1.05
CA GLU A 52 -13.53 -11.05 0.05
C GLU A 52 -12.08 -11.26 0.51
N ILE A 53 -11.90 -11.62 1.78
CA ILE A 53 -10.61 -11.91 2.41
C ILE A 53 -10.56 -13.36 2.89
N ALA A 54 -9.38 -13.97 2.85
CA ALA A 54 -9.13 -15.31 3.38
C ALA A 54 -7.98 -15.25 4.38
N ASP A 55 -8.20 -15.72 5.61
CA ASP A 55 -7.23 -15.63 6.71
C ASP A 55 -6.73 -14.20 6.99
N GLY A 56 -7.55 -13.20 6.69
CA GLY A 56 -7.17 -11.78 6.77
C GLY A 56 -6.24 -11.33 5.65
N GLU A 57 -5.97 -12.16 4.65
CA GLU A 57 -5.23 -11.81 3.44
C GLU A 57 -6.20 -11.48 2.29
N ALA A 58 -5.81 -10.51 1.46
CA ALA A 58 -6.54 -10.14 0.24
C ALA A 58 -5.71 -10.45 -1.00
N PHE A 59 -6.26 -11.21 -1.94
CA PHE A 59 -5.59 -11.55 -3.19
C PHE A 59 -5.81 -10.46 -4.24
N VAL A 60 -4.76 -10.08 -4.98
CA VAL A 60 -4.88 -9.16 -6.12
C VAL A 60 -4.14 -9.71 -7.32
N SER A 61 -4.82 -9.75 -8.47
CA SER A 61 -4.20 -10.11 -9.74
C SER A 61 -3.46 -8.92 -10.36
N LEU A 62 -2.56 -9.17 -11.31
CA LEU A 62 -1.85 -8.08 -11.99
C LEU A 62 -2.81 -7.19 -12.81
N GLU A 63 -3.83 -7.78 -13.43
CA GLU A 63 -4.85 -7.06 -14.20
C GLU A 63 -5.70 -6.14 -13.31
N GLU A 64 -6.09 -6.63 -12.12
CA GLU A 64 -6.80 -5.82 -11.13
C GLU A 64 -5.93 -4.66 -10.64
N LEU A 65 -4.65 -4.95 -10.36
CA LEU A 65 -3.70 -3.95 -9.92
C LEU A 65 -3.46 -2.87 -10.99
N GLU A 66 -3.32 -3.27 -12.25
CA GLU A 66 -3.16 -2.35 -13.38
C GLU A 66 -4.37 -1.41 -13.51
N ARG A 67 -5.58 -1.97 -13.46
CA ARG A 67 -6.82 -1.18 -13.48
C ARG A 67 -6.88 -0.19 -12.32
N ALA A 68 -6.61 -0.64 -11.10
CA ALA A 68 -6.62 0.21 -9.91
C ALA A 68 -5.57 1.34 -9.99
N TYR A 69 -4.37 1.04 -10.50
CA TYR A 69 -3.31 2.02 -10.67
C TYR A 69 -3.72 3.12 -11.65
N LYS A 70 -4.29 2.73 -12.79
CA LYS A 70 -4.81 3.66 -13.81
C LYS A 70 -5.98 4.48 -13.29
N GLU A 71 -6.92 3.84 -12.61
CA GLU A 71 -8.13 4.49 -12.12
C GLU A 71 -7.82 5.53 -11.04
N TRP A 72 -7.00 5.17 -10.04
CA TRP A 72 -6.80 5.98 -8.84
C TRP A 72 -5.61 6.92 -8.92
N LEU A 73 -4.53 6.51 -9.59
CA LEU A 73 -3.32 7.34 -9.72
C LEU A 73 -3.24 8.08 -11.05
N LYS A 74 -4.14 7.77 -12.01
CA LYS A 74 -4.10 8.29 -13.39
C LYS A 74 -2.74 8.04 -14.05
N ARG A 75 -2.15 6.87 -13.78
CA ARG A 75 -0.83 6.44 -14.24
C ARG A 75 -0.88 5.00 -14.70
N GLU A 76 -0.03 4.66 -15.67
CA GLU A 76 0.17 3.26 -16.06
C GLU A 76 0.94 2.51 -14.97
N LEU A 77 0.68 1.20 -14.88
CA LEU A 77 1.41 0.33 -13.97
C LEU A 77 2.89 0.26 -14.42
N PRO A 78 3.86 0.24 -13.47
CA PRO A 78 5.26 0.06 -13.83
C PRO A 78 5.50 -1.22 -14.64
N GLU A 79 6.54 -1.22 -15.47
CA GLU A 79 6.90 -2.39 -16.25
C GLU A 79 7.22 -3.59 -15.35
N ARG A 80 7.13 -4.81 -15.91
CA ARG A 80 7.23 -6.06 -15.15
C ARG A 80 8.46 -6.15 -14.22
N GLY A 81 9.62 -5.65 -14.67
CA GLY A 81 10.86 -5.61 -13.88
C GLY A 81 10.73 -4.70 -12.67
N GLU A 82 10.34 -3.45 -12.89
CA GLU A 82 10.14 -2.46 -11.83
C GLU A 82 9.04 -2.86 -10.86
N LEU A 83 7.92 -3.40 -11.37
CA LEU A 83 6.82 -3.88 -10.54
C LEU A 83 7.27 -5.02 -9.63
N ARG A 84 8.12 -5.93 -10.13
CA ARG A 84 8.71 -7.00 -9.32
C ARG A 84 9.56 -6.43 -8.20
N GLU A 85 10.38 -5.41 -8.47
CA GLU A 85 11.18 -4.73 -7.45
C GLU A 85 10.32 -4.05 -6.39
N LEU A 86 9.26 -3.36 -6.81
CA LEU A 86 8.29 -2.74 -5.91
C LEU A 86 7.57 -3.78 -5.04
N ALA A 87 7.13 -4.90 -5.63
CA ALA A 87 6.51 -6.00 -4.88
C ALA A 87 7.48 -6.62 -3.86
N GLN A 88 8.76 -6.74 -4.19
CA GLN A 88 9.78 -7.18 -3.23
C GLN A 88 10.00 -6.16 -2.11
N ALA A 89 9.94 -4.86 -2.41
CA ALA A 89 9.97 -3.83 -1.37
C ALA A 89 8.78 -3.96 -0.41
N MET A 90 7.55 -4.11 -0.94
CA MET A 90 6.36 -4.33 -0.12
C MET A 90 6.48 -5.58 0.75
N LYS A 91 7.09 -6.65 0.22
CA LYS A 91 7.38 -7.89 0.96
C LYS A 91 8.36 -7.63 2.10
N ARG A 92 9.43 -6.86 1.89
CA ARG A 92 10.38 -6.47 2.95
C ARG A 92 9.72 -5.67 4.06
N TYR A 93 8.75 -4.83 3.72
CA TYR A 93 7.94 -4.08 4.69
C TYR A 93 6.87 -4.94 5.39
N GLY A 94 6.73 -6.21 5.01
CA GLY A 94 5.75 -7.13 5.58
C GLY A 94 4.31 -6.89 5.13
N LEU A 95 4.10 -6.03 4.13
CA LEU A 95 2.78 -5.61 3.63
C LEU A 95 2.15 -6.61 2.68
N VAL A 96 2.98 -7.39 1.97
CA VAL A 96 2.51 -8.39 1.02
C VAL A 96 3.31 -9.68 1.10
N ARG A 97 2.70 -10.75 0.60
CA ARG A 97 3.37 -11.96 0.14
C ARG A 97 3.30 -12.00 -1.39
N VAL A 98 4.37 -12.47 -2.00
CA VAL A 98 4.44 -12.69 -3.46
C VAL A 98 4.52 -14.18 -3.68
N SER A 99 3.54 -14.75 -4.39
CA SER A 99 3.50 -16.17 -4.75
C SER A 99 3.63 -16.33 -6.26
N GLU A 100 4.06 -17.50 -6.71
CA GLU A 100 3.95 -17.86 -8.12
C GLU A 100 2.47 -17.99 -8.50
N ALA A 101 2.13 -17.73 -9.77
CA ALA A 101 0.77 -17.89 -10.26
C ALA A 101 0.71 -19.15 -11.12
N ASP A 102 -0.27 -20.02 -10.86
CA ASP A 102 -0.47 -21.25 -11.64
C ASP A 102 -1.05 -20.97 -13.05
N ASP A 103 -1.59 -19.77 -13.26
CA ASP A 103 -2.44 -19.43 -14.42
C ASP A 103 -1.68 -18.69 -15.55
N GLY A 104 -0.36 -18.89 -15.65
CA GLY A 104 0.48 -18.24 -16.68
C GLY A 104 0.85 -16.77 -16.41
N GLN A 105 0.33 -16.16 -15.34
CA GLN A 105 0.86 -14.89 -14.82
C GLN A 105 2.20 -15.12 -14.09
N PRO A 106 3.13 -14.15 -14.07
CA PRO A 106 4.45 -14.36 -13.48
C PRO A 106 4.42 -14.45 -11.93
N TYR A 107 3.43 -13.87 -11.27
CA TYR A 107 3.22 -13.95 -9.81
C TYR A 107 1.87 -13.35 -9.40
N LYS A 108 1.38 -13.75 -8.22
CA LYS A 108 0.24 -13.12 -7.52
C LYS A 108 0.74 -12.31 -6.33
N ILE A 109 0.05 -11.22 -6.01
CA ILE A 109 0.31 -10.42 -4.80
C ILE A 109 -0.81 -10.72 -3.81
N VAL A 110 -0.42 -10.98 -2.58
CA VAL A 110 -1.32 -11.24 -1.47
C VAL A 110 -1.07 -10.17 -0.41
N ILE A 111 -2.06 -9.33 -0.16
CA ILE A 111 -1.97 -8.21 0.77
C ILE A 111 -2.22 -8.71 2.19
N ARG A 112 -1.33 -8.33 3.11
CA ARG A 112 -1.35 -8.74 4.51
C ARG A 112 -2.04 -7.69 5.38
N PRO A 113 -2.67 -8.11 6.49
CA PRO A 113 -3.43 -7.21 7.37
C PRO A 113 -2.57 -6.11 8.00
N GLY A 114 -1.26 -6.34 8.16
CA GLY A 114 -0.31 -5.33 8.65
C GLY A 114 -0.24 -4.05 7.81
N ILE A 115 -0.79 -4.05 6.59
CA ILE A 115 -0.94 -2.82 5.79
C ILE A 115 -1.79 -1.76 6.48
N VAL A 116 -2.75 -2.16 7.32
CA VAL A 116 -3.58 -1.25 8.13
C VAL A 116 -2.74 -0.49 9.14
N ASP A 117 -1.78 -1.16 9.77
CA ASP A 117 -0.97 -0.53 10.83
C ASP A 117 0.13 0.35 10.25
N VAL A 118 0.79 -0.13 9.19
CA VAL A 118 1.86 0.63 8.54
C VAL A 118 1.30 1.86 7.84
N LEU A 119 0.15 1.71 7.16
CA LEU A 119 -0.61 2.81 6.56
C LEU A 119 -1.87 3.10 7.39
N SER A 120 -1.66 3.38 8.67
CA SER A 120 -2.71 3.80 9.60
C SER A 120 -3.38 5.10 9.16
N GLU A 121 -4.57 5.38 9.68
CA GLU A 121 -5.28 6.64 9.42
C GLU A 121 -4.40 7.87 9.73
N GLY A 122 -3.59 7.82 10.78
CA GLY A 122 -2.64 8.89 11.11
C GLY A 122 -1.55 9.07 10.04
N ALA A 123 -1.00 7.98 9.52
CA ALA A 123 -0.03 8.03 8.42
C ALA A 123 -0.66 8.55 7.12
N LEU A 124 -1.90 8.13 6.83
CA LEU A 124 -2.66 8.62 5.67
C LEU A 124 -2.97 10.12 5.78
N HIS A 125 -3.38 10.61 6.95
CA HIS A 125 -3.57 12.05 7.19
C HIS A 125 -2.28 12.84 7.00
N GLN A 126 -1.15 12.33 7.50
CA GLN A 126 0.15 12.98 7.29
C GLN A 126 0.54 13.04 5.81
N LEU A 127 0.29 11.98 5.05
CA LEU A 127 0.51 11.96 3.60
C LEU A 127 -0.41 12.95 2.88
N ALA A 128 -1.69 13.03 3.27
CA ALA A 128 -2.66 13.96 2.70
C ALA A 128 -2.27 15.43 2.97
N ALA A 129 -1.72 15.74 4.14
CA ALA A 129 -1.23 17.08 4.48
C ALA A 129 -0.07 17.56 3.59
N HIS A 130 0.63 16.63 2.93
CA HIS A 130 1.72 16.91 1.98
C HIS A 130 1.30 16.74 0.52
N ALA A 131 0.02 16.41 0.25
CA ALA A 131 -0.48 16.44 -1.10
C ALA A 131 -0.46 17.91 -1.57
N PRO A 132 0.09 18.22 -2.75
CA PRO A 132 -0.07 19.56 -3.31
C PRO A 132 -1.57 19.84 -3.36
N MET A 133 -2.01 20.96 -2.76
CA MET A 133 -3.37 21.45 -3.03
C MET A 133 -3.45 21.51 -4.55
N LYS A 134 -4.32 20.71 -5.15
CA LYS A 134 -4.66 20.92 -6.55
C LYS A 134 -5.24 22.32 -6.57
N ASP A 135 -4.52 23.26 -7.17
CA ASP A 135 -5.09 24.56 -7.50
C ASP A 135 -6.42 24.29 -8.18
N GLU A 136 -7.49 24.69 -7.51
CA GLU A 136 -8.83 24.64 -8.07
C GLU A 136 -8.81 25.42 -9.38
N GLU A 137 -9.55 24.88 -10.33
CA GLU A 137 -9.71 25.35 -11.70
C GLU A 137 -9.60 26.87 -11.81
N ALA A 138 -8.68 27.36 -12.64
CA ALA A 138 -8.76 28.70 -13.18
C ALA A 138 -10.02 28.80 -14.05
N GLY A 139 -11.16 28.97 -13.38
CA GLY A 139 -12.32 29.64 -13.92
C GLY A 139 -12.00 31.12 -14.04
N ASP A 140 -11.49 31.50 -15.20
CA ASP A 140 -11.65 32.84 -15.77
C ASP A 140 -11.96 32.58 -17.25
N GLY A 141 -13.17 32.76 -17.76
CA GLY A 141 -13.98 33.95 -17.59
C GLY A 141 -13.71 34.88 -18.79
N LEU A 142 -14.61 34.83 -19.79
CA LEU A 142 -14.93 35.90 -20.74
C LEU A 142 -13.93 36.24 -21.87
N ALA A 143 -14.25 35.82 -23.09
CA ALA A 143 -14.61 36.70 -24.22
C ALA A 143 -15.05 35.88 -25.45
#